data_AF-A0AAV8WY22-F1
#
_entry.id   AF-A0AAV8WY22-F1
#
_cell.length_a   1.000
_cell.length_b   1.000
_cell.length_c   1.000
_cell.angle_alpha   90.00
_cell.angle_beta   90.00
_cell.angle_gamma   90.00
#
_symmetry.space_group_name_H-M   'P 1'
#
loop_
_entity.id
_entity.type
_entity.pdbx_description
1 polymer ?
#
loop_
_entity_poly.entity_id
_entity_poly.type
_entity_poly.pdbx_seq_one_letter_code
_entity_poly.pdbx_strand_id
1 'polypeptide(L)'
;MNRSILSALMASTNDETCWDSVVSQVQWGINSTINSTAGKSPYELFFGYRPRGINDTFLSAEVSYDESPDLERVRDDTSRLITEKQR
;
A
#
# COMPACT_ATOMS: atom_id res chain seq x y z
N MET A 1 7.73 -19.07 14.89
CA MET A 1 8.49 -18.06 14.13
C MET A 1 9.30 -18.68 13.00
N ASN A 2 10.23 -19.61 13.27
CA ASN A 2 11.03 -20.26 12.21
C ASN A 2 10.19 -21.02 11.16
N ARG A 3 9.09 -21.66 11.58
CA ARG A 3 8.17 -22.34 10.66
C ARG A 3 7.52 -21.39 9.65
N SER A 4 7.19 -20.17 10.09
CA SER A 4 6.54 -19.15 9.25
C SER A 4 7.51 -18.54 8.24
N ILE A 5 8.81 -18.44 8.60
CA ILE A 5 9.87 -17.96 7.70
C ILE A 5 10.12 -18.98 6.59
N LEU A 6 10.28 -20.26 6.94
CA LEU A 6 10.47 -21.33 5.96
C LEU A 6 9.28 -21.47 5.02
N SER A 7 8.05 -21.43 5.54
CA SER A 7 6.85 -21.46 4.68
C SER A 7 6.76 -20.25 3.75
N ALA A 8 7.17 -19.07 4.22
CA ALA A 8 7.14 -17.86 3.40
C ALA A 8 8.23 -17.88 2.31
N LEU A 9 9.43 -18.36 2.62
CA LEU A 9 10.51 -18.52 1.65
C LEU A 9 10.13 -19.54 0.56
N MET A 10 9.62 -20.71 0.95
CA MET A 10 9.15 -21.72 -0.01
C MET A 10 8.02 -21.21 -0.91
N ALA A 11 7.13 -20.37 -0.40
CA ALA A 11 6.03 -19.80 -1.19
C ALA A 11 6.47 -18.62 -2.07
N SER A 12 7.61 -17.98 -1.77
CA SER A 12 8.06 -16.77 -2.47
C SER A 12 9.16 -17.03 -3.49
N THR A 13 9.83 -18.19 -3.42
CA THR A 13 10.86 -18.56 -4.39
C THR A 13 10.35 -19.62 -5.36
N ASN A 14 10.57 -19.41 -6.65
CA ASN A 14 10.38 -20.44 -7.68
C ASN A 14 11.66 -21.26 -7.90
N ASP A 15 12.81 -20.72 -7.50
CA ASP A 15 14.13 -21.36 -7.60
C ASP A 15 14.80 -21.33 -6.23
N GLU A 16 14.99 -22.51 -5.64
CA GLU A 16 15.60 -22.65 -4.31
C GLU A 16 17.01 -22.08 -4.24
N THR A 17 17.73 -21.97 -5.36
CA THR A 17 19.10 -21.44 -5.39
C THR A 17 19.16 -19.92 -5.23
N CYS A 18 18.06 -19.22 -5.52
CA CYS A 18 17.95 -17.76 -5.46
C CYS A 18 17.13 -17.27 -4.25
N TRP A 19 17.02 -18.10 -3.20
CA TRP A 19 16.19 -17.81 -2.02
C TRP A 19 16.59 -16.52 -1.29
N ASP A 20 17.86 -16.12 -1.39
CA ASP A 20 18.42 -14.92 -0.78
C ASP A 20 17.79 -13.64 -1.34
N SER A 21 17.42 -13.64 -2.63
CA SER A 21 16.78 -12.51 -3.30
C SER A 21 15.42 -12.13 -2.70
N VAL A 22 14.70 -13.11 -2.13
CA VAL A 22 13.34 -12.92 -1.57
C VAL A 22 13.33 -12.71 -0.05
N VAL A 23 14.48 -12.85 0.63
CA VAL A 23 14.58 -12.72 2.10
C VAL A 23 14.09 -11.35 2.58
N SER A 24 14.51 -10.27 1.92
CA SER A 24 14.11 -8.90 2.27
C SER A 24 12.59 -8.71 2.19
N GLN A 25 11.95 -9.32 1.18
CA GLN A 25 10.50 -9.28 1.00
C GLN A 25 9.77 -10.09 2.07
N VAL A 26 10.26 -11.29 2.39
CA VAL A 26 9.70 -12.14 3.44
C VAL A 26 9.83 -11.47 4.82
N GLN A 27 10.99 -10.89 5.12
CA GLN A 27 11.21 -10.12 6.35
C GLN A 27 10.23 -8.95 6.45
N TRP A 28 10.05 -8.20 5.36
CA TRP A 28 9.06 -7.13 5.33
C TRP A 28 7.65 -7.64 5.58
N GLY A 29 7.24 -8.71 4.91
CA GLY A 29 5.92 -9.32 5.07
C GLY A 29 5.65 -9.76 6.51
N ILE A 30 6.59 -10.49 7.12
CA ILE A 30 6.45 -10.99 8.49
C ILE A 30 6.38 -9.83 9.49
N ASN A 31 7.23 -8.81 9.35
CA ASN A 31 7.28 -7.71 10.30
C ASN A 31 6.13 -6.69 10.13
N SER A 32 5.50 -6.64 8.95
CA SER A 32 4.37 -5.74 8.68
C SER A 32 2.99 -6.41 8.83
N THR A 33 2.94 -7.74 8.97
CA THR A 33 1.68 -8.47 9.15
C THR A 33 1.20 -8.39 10.60
N ILE A 34 -0.09 -8.08 10.78
CA ILE A 34 -0.73 -8.03 12.09
C ILE A 34 -0.81 -9.43 12.68
N ASN A 35 -0.31 -9.59 13.90
CA ASN A 35 -0.52 -10.82 14.66
C ASN A 35 -1.94 -10.85 15.24
N SER A 36 -2.68 -11.94 15.01
CA SER A 36 -4.09 -12.06 15.41
C SER A 36 -4.32 -12.00 16.92
N THR A 37 -3.35 -12.43 17.74
CA THR A 37 -3.46 -12.39 19.21
C THR A 37 -3.10 -11.01 19.76
N ALA A 38 -2.05 -10.37 19.22
CA ALA A 38 -1.59 -9.07 19.70
C ALA A 38 -2.36 -7.88 19.09
N GLY A 39 -3.05 -8.08 17.96
CA GLY A 39 -3.72 -7.03 17.21
C GLY A 39 -2.78 -5.97 16.62
N LYS A 40 -1.47 -6.21 16.67
CA LYS A 40 -0.41 -5.34 16.15
C LYS A 40 0.62 -6.14 15.37
N SER A 41 1.26 -5.49 14.41
CA SER A 41 2.42 -6.03 13.70
C SER A 41 3.70 -5.88 14.53
N PRO A 42 4.73 -6.73 14.30
CA PRO A 42 6.03 -6.55 14.92
C PRO A 42 6.64 -5.16 14.69
N TYR A 43 6.47 -4.58 13.52
CA TYR A 43 6.94 -3.22 13.25
C TYR A 43 6.24 -2.16 14.10
N GLU A 44 4.92 -2.26 14.28
CA GLU A 44 4.19 -1.33 15.16
C GLU A 44 4.62 -1.46 16.61
N LEU A 45 4.92 -2.69 17.06
CA LEU A 45 5.43 -2.92 18.42
C LEU A 45 6.85 -2.38 18.62
N PHE A 46 7.68 -2.44 17.58
CA PHE A 46 9.08 -2.03 17.66
C PHE A 46 9.29 -0.53 17.46
N PHE A 47 8.62 0.06 16.46
CA PHE A 47 8.78 1.47 16.09
C PHE A 47 7.69 2.39 16.65
N GLY A 48 6.58 1.83 17.16
CA GLY A 48 5.42 2.60 17.60
C GLY A 48 4.53 3.12 16.44
N TYR A 49 4.92 2.88 15.20
CA TYR A 49 4.15 3.18 13.99
C TYR A 49 4.35 2.08 12.95
N ARG A 50 3.48 2.01 11.93
CA ARG A 50 3.62 1.08 10.81
C ARG A 50 4.47 1.71 9.69
N PRO A 51 5.67 1.19 9.37
CA PRO A 51 6.47 1.65 8.25
C PRO A 51 5.72 1.47 6.94
N ARG A 52 5.77 2.49 6.06
CA ARG A 52 5.16 2.42 4.72
C ARG A 52 6.01 1.53 3.82
N GLY A 53 5.36 0.59 3.13
CA GLY A 53 6.03 -0.34 2.21
C GLY A 53 6.11 0.18 0.79
N ILE A 54 6.84 -0.53 -0.06
CA ILE A 54 6.98 -0.23 -1.50
C ILE A 54 5.61 -0.05 -2.18
N ASN A 55 4.61 -0.84 -1.78
CA ASN A 55 3.25 -0.76 -2.33
C ASN A 55 2.47 0.49 -1.87
N ASP A 56 2.78 1.05 -0.69
CA ASP A 56 2.14 2.28 -0.21
C ASP A 56 2.71 3.51 -0.94
N THR A 57 3.96 3.44 -1.39
CA THR A 57 4.65 4.54 -2.08
C THR A 57 4.06 4.80 -3.47
N PHE A 58 3.69 3.74 -4.20
CA PHE A 58 3.10 3.84 -5.54
C PHE A 58 1.80 4.67 -5.55
N LEU A 59 0.90 4.42 -4.59
CA LEU A 59 -0.33 5.19 -4.43
C LEU A 59 -0.06 6.66 -4.08
N SER A 60 0.98 6.96 -3.30
CA SER A 60 1.33 8.36 -3.01
C SER A 60 1.88 9.10 -4.23
N ALA A 61 2.62 8.40 -5.10
CA ALA A 61 3.15 8.98 -6.33
C ALA A 61 2.02 9.31 -7.32
N GLU A 62 1.03 8.42 -7.46
CA GLU A 62 -0.14 8.65 -8.32
C GLU A 62 -1.01 9.82 -7.83
N VAL A 63 -1.30 9.88 -6.52
CA VAL A 63 -2.06 11.00 -5.91
C VAL A 63 -1.33 12.34 -6.05
N SER A 64 -0.01 12.33 -6.22
CA SER A 64 0.79 13.55 -6.43
C SER A 64 0.75 14.05 -7.88
N TYR A 65 0.35 13.21 -8.84
CA TYR A 65 0.36 13.52 -10.28
C TYR A 65 -0.99 13.99 -10.82
N ASP A 66 -2.06 13.92 -10.04
CA ASP A 66 -3.33 14.53 -10.41
C ASP A 66 -3.22 16.03 -10.15
N GLU A 67 -2.88 16.80 -11.20
CA GLU A 67 -3.20 18.22 -11.27
C GLU A 67 -4.65 18.35 -10.83
N SER A 68 -4.89 18.85 -9.61
CA SER A 68 -6.23 18.99 -9.08
C SER A 68 -6.99 19.83 -10.09
N PRO A 69 -7.96 19.27 -10.84
CA PRO A 69 -8.72 20.10 -11.76
C PRO A 69 -9.38 21.17 -10.90
N ASP A 70 -9.40 22.41 -11.37
CA ASP A 70 -10.06 23.50 -10.67
C ASP A 70 -11.56 23.17 -10.55
N LEU A 71 -11.90 22.48 -9.46
CA LEU A 71 -13.22 21.91 -9.21
C LEU A 71 -14.26 23.03 -9.10
N GLU A 72 -13.83 24.24 -8.75
CA GLU A 72 -14.69 25.41 -8.69
C GLU A 72 -15.12 25.84 -10.11
N ARG A 73 -14.18 25.86 -11.06
CA ARG A 73 -14.48 26.15 -12.48
C ARG A 73 -15.38 25.08 -13.10
N VAL A 74 -15.08 23.79 -12.87
CA VAL A 74 -15.89 22.68 -13.41
C VAL A 74 -17.32 22.71 -12.87
N ARG A 75 -17.49 23.09 -11.59
CA ARG A 75 -18.80 23.22 -10.95
C ARG A 75 -19.60 24.37 -11.57
N ASP A 76 -18.98 25.54 -11.77
CA ASP A 76 -19.65 26.70 -12.36
C ASP A 76 -20.11 26.42 -13.79
N ASP A 77 -19.25 25.83 -14.62
CA ASP A 77 -19.58 25.44 -16.00
C ASP A 77 -20.76 24.44 -16.03
N THR A 78 -20.76 23.45 -15.14
CA THR A 78 -21.85 22.47 -15.05
C THR A 78 -23.15 23.12 -14.59
N SER A 79 -23.11 24.04 -13.61
CA SER A 79 -24.29 24.75 -13.13
C SER A 79 -24.94 25.62 -14.21
N ARG A 80 -24.15 26.26 -15.06
CA ARG A 80 -24.64 27.06 -16.21
C ARG A 80 -25.32 26.18 -17.27
N LEU A 81 -24.70 25.04 -17.60
CA LEU A 81 -25.27 24.08 -18.56
C LEU A 81 -26.62 23.51 -18.10
N ILE A 82 -26.77 23.24 -16.80
CA ILE A 82 -28.03 22.72 -16.25
C ILE A 82 -29.14 23.77 -16.32
N THR A 83 -28.82 25.04 -16.06
CA THR A 83 -29.80 26.14 -16.12
C THR A 83 -30.24 26.46 -17.55
N GLU A 84 -29.34 26.34 -18.53
CA GLU A 84 -29.70 26.53 -19.94
C GLU A 84 -30.57 25.39 -20.48
N LYS A 85 -30.38 24.15 -20.02
CA LYS A 85 -31.19 22.99 -20.44
C LYS A 85 -32.60 22.94 -19.86
N GLN A 86 -32.89 23.70 -18.80
CA GLN A 86 -34.19 23.72 -18.14
C GLN A 86 -35.13 24.82 -18.66
N ARG A 87 -34.73 25.58 -19.69
CA ARG A 87 -35.53 26.60 -20.36
C ARG A 87 -36.03 26.13 -21.72
#